data_AF-A0A9E1TMS4-F1
#
_entry.id   AF-A0A9E1TMS4-F1
#
_cell.length_a   1.000
_cell.length_b   1.000
_cell.length_c   1.000
_cell.angle_alpha   90.00
_cell.angle_beta   90.00
_cell.angle_gamma   90.00
#
_symmetry.space_group_name_H-M   'P 1'
#
loop_
_entity.id
_entity.type
_entity.pdbx_description
1 polymer ?
#
loop_
_entity_poly.entity_id
_entity_poly.type
_entity_poly.pdbx_seq_one_letter_code
_entity_poly.pdbx_strand_id
1 'polypeptide(L)' 'MAKQIPDRAQVVIIGGGIVGASIAYHLTELGWTDVVLLERNT' A
#
# COMPACT_ATOMS: atom_id res chain seq x y z
N MET A 1 5.74 -4.66 18.85
CA MET A 1 5.81 -5.78 17.88
C MET A 1 6.13 -5.19 16.52
N ALA A 2 7.14 -5.71 15.82
CA ALA A 2 7.39 -5.30 14.44
C ALA A 2 6.23 -5.80 13.57
N LYS A 3 5.60 -4.92 12.80
CA LYS A 3 4.57 -5.29 11.84
C LYS A 3 5.23 -6.13 10.74
N GLN A 4 4.87 -7.40 10.62
CA GLN A 4 5.39 -8.25 9.54
C GLN A 4 4.94 -7.67 8.19
N ILE A 5 5.90 -7.49 7.30
CA ILE A 5 5.65 -7.14 5.90
C ILE A 5 5.37 -8.45 5.16
N PRO A 6 4.30 -8.54 4.34
CA PRO A 6 4.03 -9.72 3.55
C PRO A 6 5.19 -10.04 2.58
N ASP A 7 5.47 -11.33 2.37
CA ASP A 7 6.50 -11.77 1.40
C ASP A 7 6.08 -11.55 -0.06
N ARG A 8 4.78 -11.36 -0.31
CA ARG A 8 4.17 -11.15 -1.62
C ARG A 8 2.98 -10.21 -1.50
N ALA A 9 2.70 -9.49 -2.57
CA ALA A 9 1.49 -8.69 -2.72
C ALA A 9 1.10 -8.64 -4.20
N GLN A 10 -0.20 -8.55 -4.48
CA GLN A 10 -0.70 -8.30 -5.84
C GLN A 10 -0.32 -6.91 -6.34
N VAL A 11 -0.32 -5.90 -5.46
CA VAL A 11 0.09 -4.53 -5.79
C VAL A 11 0.99 -3.97 -4.71
N VAL A 12 2.12 -3.37 -5.14
CA VAL A 12 3.00 -2.59 -4.28
C VAL A 12 3.06 -1.15 -4.79
N ILE A 13 2.66 -0.20 -3.95
CA ILE A 13 2.70 1.24 -4.20
C ILE A 13 3.92 1.80 -3.48
N ILE A 14 4.82 2.48 -4.21
CA ILE A 14 6.00 3.14 -3.66
C ILE A 14 5.76 4.65 -3.66
N GLY A 15 5.75 5.25 -2.47
CA GLY A 15 5.39 6.66 -2.26
C GLY A 15 4.04 6.80 -1.57
N GLY A 16 4.02 7.36 -0.36
CA GLY A 16 2.85 7.55 0.49
C GLY A 16 2.24 8.95 0.48
N GLY A 17 2.70 9.82 -0.43
CA GLY A 17 2.08 11.11 -0.69
C GLY A 17 0.64 11.00 -1.24
N ILE A 18 0.03 12.14 -1.54
CA ILE A 18 -1.40 12.23 -1.93
C ILE A 18 -1.80 11.28 -3.06
N VAL A 19 -0.92 11.09 -4.04
CA VAL A 19 -1.18 10.20 -5.18
C VAL A 19 -1.17 8.73 -4.74
N GLY A 20 -0.15 8.31 -3.98
CA GLY A 20 -0.04 6.92 -3.54
C GLY A 20 -1.18 6.52 -2.59
N ALA A 21 -1.54 7.41 -1.66
CA ALA A 21 -2.68 7.20 -0.78
C ALA A 21 -4.01 7.14 -1.55
N SER A 22 -4.20 8.02 -2.54
CA SER A 22 -5.38 8.01 -3.40
C SER A 22 -5.50 6.70 -4.20
N ILE A 23 -4.40 6.21 -4.77
CA ILE A 23 -4.38 4.93 -5.49
C ILE A 23 -4.75 3.77 -4.56
N ALA A 24 -4.13 3.71 -3.36
CA ALA A 24 -4.45 2.67 -2.38
C ALA A 24 -5.94 2.69 -2.00
N TYR A 25 -6.49 3.88 -1.74
CA TYR A 25 -7.90 4.06 -1.40
C TYR A 25 -8.85 3.52 -2.48
N HIS A 26 -8.68 3.95 -3.73
CA HIS A 26 -9.55 3.51 -4.82
C HIS A 26 -9.40 2.02 -5.13
N LEU A 27 -8.19 1.45 -4.99
CA LEU A 27 -8.01 0.00 -5.10
C LEU A 27 -8.81 -0.75 -4.03
N THR A 28 -8.81 -0.27 -2.79
CA THR A 28 -9.62 -0.88 -1.72
C THR A 28 -11.13 -0.72 -1.95
N GLU A 29 -11.59 0.42 -2.49
CA GLU A 29 -13.00 0.60 -2.88
C GLU A 29 -13.42 -0.36 -4.00
N LEU A 30 -12.50 -0.69 -4.93
CA LEU A 30 -12.70 -1.69 -5.97
C LEU A 30 -12.63 -3.14 -5.45
N GLY A 31 -12.47 -3.34 -4.13
CA GLY A 31 -12.44 -4.65 -3.50
C GLY A 31 -11.07 -5.32 -3.47
N TRP A 32 -9.99 -4.62 -3.83
CA TRP A 32 -8.64 -5.16 -3.69
C TRP A 32 -8.26 -5.23 -2.22
N THR A 33 -7.81 -6.41 -1.78
CA THR A 33 -7.45 -6.67 -0.38
C THR A 33 -5.95 -6.91 -0.19
N ASP A 34 -5.21 -7.15 -1.28
CA ASP A 34 -3.78 -7.44 -1.28
C ASP A 34 -2.97 -6.28 -1.89
N VAL A 35 -2.97 -5.15 -1.18
CA VAL A 35 -2.29 -3.92 -1.57
C VAL A 35 -1.33 -3.49 -0.47
N VAL A 36 -0.06 -3.29 -0.81
CA VAL A 36 0.97 -2.78 0.10
C VAL A 36 1.39 -1.38 -0.34
N LEU A 37 1.32 -0.40 0.55
CA LEU A 37 1.87 0.94 0.34
C LEU A 37 3.12 1.12 1.19
N LEU A 38 4.23 1.46 0.55
CA LEU A 38 5.51 1.73 1.18
C LEU A 38 5.84 3.23 1.03
N GLU A 39 6.21 3.87 2.13
CA GLU A 39 6.75 5.22 2.13
C GLU A 39 8.08 5.23 2.87
N ARG A 40 9.01 6.07 2.40
CA ARG A 40 10.25 6.30 3.14
C ARG A 40 9.97 7.25 4.29
N ASN A 41 9.92 6.73 5.51
CA ASN A 41 10.09 7.57 6.70
C ASN A 41 11.55 8.05 6.77
N THR A 42 11.74 9.34 7.04
CA THR A 42 13.04 9.93 7.43
C THR A 42 12.98 10.29 8.90
#